data_AF-A0A7V7E9G9-F1
#
_entry.id   AF-A0A7V7E9G9-F1
#
_cell.length_a   1.000
_cell.length_b   1.000
_cell.length_c   1.000
_cell.angle_alpha   90.00
_cell.angle_beta   90.00
_cell.angle_gamma   90.00
#
_symmetry.space_group_name_H-M   'P 1'
#
loop_
_entity.id
_entity.type
_entity.pdbx_description
1 polymer ?
#
loop_
_entity_poly.entity_id
_entity_poly.type
_entity_poly.pdbx_seq_one_letter_code
_entity_poly.pdbx_strand_id
1 'polypeptide(L)'
;MNRAAIRIALRATAFAVAVFAALTGPADAASRIKDIADFEGVRDNMLVGYGLVVGLSGTGDKMQNAPFTQESLVGMLERLGVNIRDKTGAVTTQDPKNIAAVMVTAVLPAFARQGTHIDVSVAALGDSTSLLGGQLL
;
A
#
# COMPACT_ATOMS: atom_id res chain seq x y z
N MET A 1 -31.61 -61.24 -42.23
CA MET A 1 -30.56 -60.37 -41.63
C MET A 1 -29.49 -61.24 -40.99
N ASN A 2 -28.23 -61.10 -41.40
CA ASN A 2 -27.18 -62.11 -41.14
C ASN A 2 -26.66 -62.03 -39.69
N ARG A 3 -26.82 -63.11 -38.90
CA ARG A 3 -26.47 -63.16 -37.46
C ARG A 3 -25.00 -62.82 -37.16
N ALA A 4 -24.11 -63.03 -38.15
CA ALA A 4 -22.69 -62.67 -38.06
C ALA A 4 -22.46 -61.14 -38.04
N ALA A 5 -23.20 -60.38 -38.86
CA ALA A 5 -23.07 -58.92 -38.91
C ALA A 5 -23.49 -58.26 -37.59
N ILE A 6 -24.54 -58.79 -36.94
CA ILE A 6 -25.03 -58.31 -35.64
C ILE A 6 -23.98 -58.51 -34.53
N ARG A 7 -23.27 -59.65 -34.53
CA ARG A 7 -22.22 -59.95 -33.53
C ARG A 7 -20.98 -59.06 -33.70
N ILE A 8 -20.61 -58.71 -34.92
CA ILE A 8 -19.48 -57.82 -35.21
C ILE A 8 -19.82 -56.39 -34.77
N ALA A 9 -21.03 -55.91 -35.10
CA ALA A 9 -21.50 -54.61 -34.66
C ALA A 9 -21.53 -54.49 -33.13
N LEU A 10 -22.00 -55.52 -32.42
CA LEU A 10 -22.05 -55.55 -30.95
C LEU A 10 -20.65 -55.50 -30.30
N ARG A 11 -19.66 -56.16 -30.92
CA ARG A 11 -18.27 -56.13 -30.44
C ARG A 11 -17.60 -54.78 -30.71
N ALA A 12 -17.87 -54.19 -31.86
CA ALA A 12 -17.35 -52.86 -32.21
C ALA A 12 -17.92 -51.77 -31.29
N THR A 13 -19.22 -51.82 -30.97
CA THR A 13 -19.82 -50.89 -29.99
C THR A 13 -19.30 -51.15 -28.58
N ALA A 14 -19.15 -52.40 -28.14
CA ALA A 14 -18.56 -52.69 -26.84
C ALA A 14 -17.12 -52.19 -26.72
N PHE A 15 -16.32 -52.33 -27.79
CA PHE A 15 -14.95 -51.81 -27.83
C PHE A 15 -14.93 -50.28 -27.82
N ALA A 16 -15.79 -49.61 -28.60
CA ALA A 16 -15.90 -48.16 -28.60
C ALA A 16 -16.30 -47.60 -27.23
N VAL A 17 -17.24 -48.26 -26.53
CA VAL A 17 -17.65 -47.88 -25.16
C VAL A 17 -16.50 -48.09 -24.17
N ALA A 18 -15.76 -49.19 -24.27
CA ALA A 18 -14.61 -49.45 -23.41
C ALA A 18 -13.49 -48.42 -23.60
N VAL A 19 -13.22 -48.02 -24.85
CA VAL A 19 -12.24 -46.96 -25.16
C VAL A 19 -12.71 -45.61 -24.63
N PHE A 20 -14.00 -45.28 -24.78
CA PHE A 20 -14.55 -44.03 -24.27
C PHE A 20 -14.46 -43.96 -22.73
N ALA A 21 -14.75 -45.05 -22.04
CA ALA A 21 -14.61 -45.14 -20.58
C ALA A 21 -13.15 -45.07 -20.10
N ALA A 22 -12.20 -45.53 -20.91
CA ALA A 22 -10.77 -45.42 -20.60
C ALA A 22 -10.23 -43.98 -20.78
N LEU A 23 -10.92 -43.13 -21.56
CA LEU A 23 -10.55 -41.73 -21.80
C LEU A 23 -11.13 -40.76 -20.76
N THR A 24 -12.04 -41.22 -19.90
CA THR A 24 -12.56 -40.40 -18.79
C THR A 24 -11.64 -40.51 -17.57
N GLY A 25 -10.57 -39.72 -17.54
CA GLY A 25 -9.71 -39.55 -16.36
C GLY A 25 -10.40 -38.73 -15.25
N PRO A 26 -9.87 -38.74 -14.01
CA PRO A 26 -10.36 -37.89 -12.94
C PRO A 26 -10.20 -36.41 -13.35
N ALA A 27 -11.26 -35.64 -13.20
CA ALA A 27 -11.18 -34.19 -13.39
C ALA A 27 -10.42 -33.59 -12.20
N ASP A 28 -9.20 -33.09 -12.44
CA ASP A 28 -8.41 -32.34 -11.46
C ASP A 28 -9.02 -30.95 -11.23
N ALA A 29 -10.12 -30.91 -10.48
CA ALA A 29 -10.73 -29.67 -10.01
C ALA A 29 -10.08 -29.23 -8.69
N ALA A 30 -8.78 -28.95 -8.71
CA ALA A 30 -8.04 -28.46 -7.53
C ALA A 30 -8.18 -26.94 -7.33
N SER A 31 -9.39 -26.39 -7.52
CA SER A 31 -9.64 -24.98 -7.19
C SER A 31 -9.71 -24.86 -5.66
N ARG A 32 -8.71 -24.23 -5.05
CA ARG A 32 -8.71 -24.05 -3.60
C ARG A 32 -9.71 -22.95 -3.28
N ILE A 33 -10.45 -23.11 -2.19
CA ILE A 33 -11.46 -22.12 -1.76
C ILE A 33 -10.84 -20.71 -1.64
N LYS A 34 -9.59 -20.60 -1.18
CA LYS A 34 -8.85 -19.32 -1.11
C LYS A 34 -8.53 -18.65 -2.46
N ASP A 35 -8.64 -19.38 -3.57
CA ASP A 35 -8.39 -18.87 -4.92
C ASP A 35 -9.69 -18.35 -5.57
N ILE A 36 -10.86 -18.60 -4.95
CA ILE A 36 -12.19 -18.27 -5.50
C ILE A 36 -13.14 -17.59 -4.50
N ALA A 37 -12.66 -17.26 -3.31
CA ALA A 37 -13.47 -16.62 -2.27
C ALA A 37 -12.71 -15.46 -1.63
N ASP A 38 -13.34 -14.29 -1.63
CA ASP A 38 -12.91 -13.12 -0.88
C ASP A 38 -13.60 -13.09 0.49
N PHE A 39 -12.90 -12.59 1.50
CA PHE A 39 -13.48 -12.44 2.84
C PHE A 39 -14.42 -11.24 2.88
N GLU A 40 -15.70 -11.51 3.12
CA GLU A 40 -16.71 -10.46 3.32
C GLU A 40 -16.39 -9.65 4.59
N GLY A 41 -16.33 -8.32 4.47
CA GLY A 41 -16.00 -7.42 5.59
C GLY A 41 -14.51 -7.07 5.74
N VAL A 42 -13.66 -7.48 4.81
CA VAL A 42 -12.28 -6.95 4.69
C VAL A 42 -12.35 -5.46 4.36
N ARG A 43 -12.09 -4.64 5.38
CA ARG A 43 -12.00 -3.19 5.24
C ARG A 43 -10.55 -2.78 5.41
N ASP A 44 -10.04 -2.11 4.40
CA ASP A 44 -8.78 -1.40 4.53
C ASP A 44 -8.95 -0.21 5.46
N ASN A 45 -7.92 0.07 6.26
CA ASN A 45 -7.94 1.18 7.19
C ASN A 45 -7.11 2.32 6.61
N MET A 46 -7.74 3.46 6.38
CA MET A 46 -7.02 4.67 5.99
C MET A 46 -6.26 5.23 7.20
N LEU A 47 -4.95 5.36 7.05
CA LEU A 47 -4.09 6.04 7.98
C LEU A 47 -3.84 7.45 7.49
N VAL A 48 -4.01 8.42 8.37
CA VAL A 48 -3.70 9.83 8.12
C VAL A 48 -2.80 10.31 9.26
N GLY A 49 -1.70 10.93 8.90
CA GLY A 49 -0.71 11.47 9.83
C GLY A 49 -0.26 12.87 9.41
N TYR A 50 0.28 13.60 10.38
CA TYR A 50 0.98 14.85 10.18
C TYR A 50 2.45 14.64 10.56
N GLY A 51 3.36 15.23 9.81
CA GLY A 51 4.79 15.13 10.09
C GLY A 51 5.57 16.31 9.56
N LEU A 52 6.87 16.27 9.82
CA LEU A 52 7.81 17.28 9.37
C LEU A 52 8.89 16.63 8.52
N VAL A 53 9.12 17.16 7.33
CA VAL A 53 10.27 16.77 6.49
C VAL A 53 11.37 17.80 6.66
N VAL A 54 12.56 17.34 7.03
CA VAL A 54 13.75 18.18 7.23
C VAL A 54 14.86 17.79 6.25
N GLY A 55 15.85 18.67 6.04
CA GLY A 55 16.98 18.38 5.16
C GLY A 55 16.72 18.69 3.68
N LEU A 56 15.72 19.51 3.38
CA LEU A 56 15.40 19.96 2.03
C LEU A 56 16.44 20.97 1.50
N SER A 57 16.86 20.80 0.25
CA SER A 57 17.89 21.65 -0.37
C SER A 57 17.33 22.98 -0.88
N GLY A 58 16.71 23.76 0.00
CA GLY A 58 16.14 25.06 -0.36
C GLY A 58 14.79 24.96 -1.08
N THR A 59 14.06 23.85 -0.90
CA THR A 59 12.75 23.59 -1.53
C THR A 59 11.57 23.52 -0.55
N GLY A 60 11.79 23.67 0.75
CA GLY A 60 10.77 23.65 1.81
C GLY A 60 9.89 24.90 1.91
N ASP A 61 9.09 24.97 2.98
CA ASP A 61 8.02 25.96 3.16
C ASP A 61 8.53 27.37 3.46
N LYS A 62 7.87 28.39 2.89
CA LYS A 62 8.15 29.79 3.24
C LYS A 62 7.47 30.15 4.56
N MET A 63 8.22 30.74 5.50
CA MET A 63 7.72 31.10 6.84
C MET A 63 6.47 32.00 6.86
N GLN A 64 6.21 32.76 5.78
CA GLN A 64 5.09 33.70 5.72
C GLN A 64 3.73 33.03 5.49
N ASN A 65 3.70 31.78 4.98
CA ASN A 65 2.47 31.07 4.61
C ASN A 65 2.26 29.77 5.39
N ALA A 66 3.09 29.45 6.38
CA ALA A 66 3.08 28.16 7.05
C ALA A 66 3.09 28.26 8.60
N PRO A 67 2.04 28.85 9.22
CA PRO A 67 1.94 28.99 10.68
C PRO A 67 2.00 27.64 11.42
N PHE A 68 1.44 26.58 10.83
CA PHE A 68 1.45 25.22 11.39
C PHE A 68 2.85 24.58 11.44
N THR A 69 3.72 24.90 10.48
CA THR A 69 5.12 24.43 10.46
C THR A 69 5.92 25.08 11.58
N GLN A 70 5.65 26.35 11.89
CA GLN A 70 6.30 27.07 12.98
C GLN A 70 5.91 26.49 14.35
N GLU A 71 4.62 26.28 14.60
CA GLU A 71 4.14 25.69 15.86
C GLU A 71 4.67 24.27 16.07
N SER A 72 4.72 23.46 15.01
CA SER A 72 5.24 22.09 15.08
C SER A 72 6.74 22.03 15.36
N LEU A 73 7.53 22.94 14.76
CA LEU A 73 8.96 23.08 15.06
C LEU A 73 9.18 23.50 16.51
N VAL A 74 8.37 24.44 17.00
CA VAL A 74 8.43 24.90 18.40
C VAL A 74 8.18 23.73 19.35
N GLY A 75 7.11 22.97 19.14
CA GLY A 75 6.81 21.79 19.97
C GLY A 75 7.90 20.71 19.91
N MET A 76 8.52 20.49 18.75
CA MET A 76 9.64 19.55 18.61
C MET A 76 10.87 20.01 19.42
N LEU A 77 11.25 21.28 19.29
CA LEU A 77 12.40 21.84 20.00
C LEU A 77 12.18 21.86 21.52
N GLU A 78 10.96 22.15 21.98
CA GLU A 78 10.59 22.05 23.40
C GLU A 78 10.72 20.61 23.93
N ARG A 79 10.28 19.60 23.18
CA ARG A 79 10.44 18.18 23.55
C ARG A 79 11.90 17.74 23.60
N LEU A 80 12.77 18.38 22.80
CA LEU A 80 14.22 18.17 22.82
C LEU A 80 14.93 19.01 23.89
N GLY A 81 14.18 19.75 24.73
CA GLY A 81 14.73 20.58 25.81
C GLY A 81 15.41 21.87 25.34
N VAL A 82 15.21 22.27 24.08
CA VAL A 82 15.76 23.51 23.52
C VAL A 82 14.82 24.66 23.87
N ASN A 83 15.28 25.58 24.73
CA ASN A 83 14.50 26.76 25.09
C ASN A 83 14.59 27.82 23.99
N ILE A 84 13.51 27.95 23.23
CA ILE A 84 13.37 28.86 22.09
C ILE A 84 12.82 30.25 22.51
N ARG A 85 12.45 30.42 23.79
CA ARG A 85 11.79 31.64 24.31
C ARG A 85 12.74 32.84 24.46
N ASP A 86 14.06 32.62 24.45
CA ASP A 86 15.08 33.68 24.54
C ASP A 86 15.55 34.23 23.19
N LYS A 87 14.98 33.72 22.08
CA LYS A 87 15.30 34.19 20.72
C LYS A 87 14.05 34.67 20.00
N THR A 88 13.34 35.62 20.62
CA THR A 88 12.10 36.31 20.19
C THR A 88 12.22 37.12 18.87
N GLY A 89 12.91 36.54 17.89
CA GLY A 89 13.27 37.14 16.60
C GLY A 89 14.26 36.31 15.77
N ALA A 90 14.81 35.20 16.30
CA ALA A 90 15.80 34.35 15.61
C ALA A 90 15.36 32.89 15.38
N VAL A 91 14.04 32.65 15.39
CA VAL A 91 13.42 31.61 14.52
C VAL A 91 13.08 32.24 13.15
N THR A 92 13.78 33.31 12.79
CA THR A 92 13.73 34.00 11.49
C THR A 92 15.14 34.04 10.92
N THR A 93 15.88 32.94 10.88
CA THR A 93 17.18 32.81 10.22
C THR A 93 17.68 31.40 10.49
N GLN A 94 17.89 30.49 9.53
CA GLN A 94 18.66 30.75 8.32
C GLN A 94 18.17 30.04 7.05
N ASP A 95 17.24 29.08 7.06
CA ASP A 95 16.70 28.52 5.81
C ASP A 95 15.24 28.01 5.94
N PRO A 96 14.23 28.89 5.74
CA PRO A 96 12.82 28.49 5.66
C PRO A 96 12.60 27.29 4.75
N LYS A 97 13.39 27.23 3.67
CA LYS A 97 13.25 26.24 2.63
C LYS A 97 14.00 24.92 2.91
N ASN A 98 14.42 24.67 4.15
CA ASN A 98 15.02 23.38 4.52
C ASN A 98 14.04 22.45 5.24
N ILE A 99 12.85 22.94 5.56
CA ILE A 99 11.83 22.22 6.33
C ILE A 99 10.48 22.38 5.65
N ALA A 100 9.66 21.32 5.64
CA ALA A 100 8.29 21.37 5.15
C ALA A 100 7.34 20.61 6.09
N ALA A 101 6.17 21.17 6.37
CA ALA A 101 5.08 20.44 6.99
C ALA A 101 4.40 19.57 5.94
N VAL A 102 4.15 18.30 6.29
CA VAL A 102 3.57 17.34 5.38
C VAL A 102 2.41 16.58 5.99
N MET A 103 1.47 16.20 5.13
CA MET A 103 0.45 15.21 5.44
C MET A 103 0.90 13.88 4.85
N VAL A 104 0.78 12.83 5.67
CA VAL A 104 1.08 11.46 5.26
C VAL A 104 -0.21 10.68 5.24
N THR A 105 -0.47 10.00 4.13
CA THR A 105 -1.63 9.13 3.98
C THR A 105 -1.19 7.75 3.54
N ALA A 106 -1.81 6.72 4.09
CA ALA A 106 -1.50 5.34 3.75
C ALA A 106 -2.74 4.47 3.90
N VAL A 107 -2.73 3.33 3.21
CA VAL A 107 -3.79 2.32 3.33
C VAL A 107 -3.20 1.13 4.05
N LEU A 108 -3.68 0.86 5.26
CA LEU A 108 -3.31 -0.32 6.03
C LEU A 108 -4.18 -1.50 5.58
N PRO A 109 -3.60 -2.50 4.87
CA PRO A 109 -4.35 -3.65 4.41
C PRO A 109 -4.88 -4.46 5.60
N ALA A 110 -6.02 -5.09 5.42
CA ALA A 110 -6.55 -5.98 6.45
C ALA A 110 -5.54 -7.10 6.78
N PHE A 111 -5.48 -7.45 8.07
CA PHE A 111 -4.58 -8.48 8.60
C PHE A 111 -3.07 -8.18 8.46
N ALA A 112 -2.68 -6.91 8.23
CA ALA A 112 -1.28 -6.49 8.34
C ALA A 112 -0.70 -6.89 9.70
N ARG A 113 0.55 -7.39 9.70
CA ARG A 113 1.25 -7.84 10.91
C ARG A 113 2.36 -6.85 11.25
N GLN A 114 2.88 -6.94 12.47
CA GLN A 114 4.04 -6.13 12.84
C GLN A 114 5.22 -6.43 11.90
N GLY A 115 5.84 -5.37 11.38
CA GLY A 115 6.91 -5.47 10.38
C GLY A 115 6.45 -5.50 8.92
N THR A 116 5.14 -5.46 8.65
CA THR A 116 4.65 -5.27 7.27
C THR A 116 5.04 -3.88 6.76
N HIS A 117 5.65 -3.84 5.58
CA HIS A 117 5.92 -2.60 4.86
C HIS A 117 4.66 -2.14 4.12
N ILE A 118 4.39 -0.84 4.17
CA ILE A 118 3.21 -0.22 3.57
C ILE A 118 3.68 1.00 2.82
N ASP A 119 3.19 1.17 1.60
CA ASP A 119 3.45 2.36 0.80
C ASP A 119 2.66 3.54 1.36
N VAL A 120 3.32 4.69 1.43
CA VAL A 120 2.75 5.93 1.95
C VAL A 120 2.83 7.02 0.90
N SER A 121 1.81 7.87 0.86
CA SER A 121 1.79 9.08 0.07
C SER A 121 2.04 10.27 0.99
N VAL A 122 3.06 11.07 0.66
CA VAL A 122 3.44 12.26 1.43
C VAL A 122 3.20 13.49 0.57
N ALA A 123 2.43 14.44 1.08
CA ALA A 123 2.12 15.69 0.42
C ALA A 123 2.53 16.88 1.30
N ALA A 124 3.16 17.89 0.69
CA ALA A 124 3.43 19.15 1.38
C ALA A 124 2.13 19.89 1.66
N LEU A 125 2.04 20.49 2.85
CA LEU A 125 0.90 21.31 3.26
C LEU A 125 1.08 22.80 2.95
N GLY A 126 2.33 23.25 2.79
CA GLY A 126 2.67 24.62 2.45
C GLY A 126 3.20 24.79 1.02
N ASP A 127 4.06 25.78 0.85
CA ASP A 127 4.62 26.22 -0.44
C ASP A 127 5.90 25.46 -0.85
N SER A 128 6.18 24.31 -0.23
CA SER A 128 7.31 23.47 -0.59
C SER A 128 7.24 23.04 -2.07
N THR A 129 8.33 23.27 -2.80
CA THR A 129 8.45 22.95 -4.23
C THR A 129 8.90 21.50 -4.47
N SER A 130 9.59 20.89 -3.49
CA SER A 130 10.04 19.50 -3.57
C SER A 130 10.37 18.96 -2.18
N LEU A 131 10.00 17.70 -1.94
CA LEU A 131 10.35 16.93 -0.74
C LEU A 131 11.57 16.01 -0.97
N LEU A 132 12.14 16.01 -2.18
CA LEU A 132 13.23 15.11 -2.55
C LEU A 132 14.50 15.41 -1.75
N GLY A 133 15.13 14.34 -1.24
CA GLY A 133 16.33 14.44 -0.41
C GLY A 133 16.06 14.80 1.06
N GLY A 134 14.81 15.09 1.42
CA GLY A 134 14.40 15.30 2.80
C GLY A 134 14.12 13.99 3.55
N GLN A 135 14.14 14.08 4.87
CA GLN A 135 13.82 12.98 5.77
C GLN A 135 12.58 13.32 6.60
N LEU A 136 11.62 12.40 6.65
CA LEU A 136 10.41 12.50 7.46
C LEU A 136 10.72 12.13 8.92
N LEU A 137 10.25 12.97 9.84
CA LEU A 137 10.34 12.78 11.29
C LEU A 137 8.95 12.62 11.93
#